data_AF-A0A1G3Y979-F1
#
_entry.id   AF-A0A1G3Y979-F1
#
_cell.length_a   1.000
_cell.length_b   1.000
_cell.length_c   1.000
_cell.angle_alpha   90.00
_cell.angle_beta   90.00
_cell.angle_gamma   90.00
#
_symmetry.space_group_name_H-M   'P 1'
#
loop_
_entity.id
_entity.type
_entity.pdbx_description
1 polymer ?
#
loop_
_entity_poly.entity_id
_entity_poly.type
_entity_poly.pdbx_seq_one_letter_code
_entity_poly.pdbx_strand_id
1 'polypeptide(L)' 'MMSILPEGEQLRRAVKWISDERLDNPGASLSKLIGEACLKFDLPPKDAEFLMHFFTEKGGKESEEK' A
#
# COMPACT_ATOMS: atom_id res chain seq x y z
N MET A 1 -6.18 -27.77 -12.29
CA MET A 1 -5.55 -27.13 -11.12
C MET A 1 -4.62 -26.04 -11.62
N MET A 2 -5.05 -24.79 -11.50
CA MET A 2 -4.24 -23.57 -11.40
C MET A 2 -5.25 -22.52 -10.93
N SER A 3 -5.21 -22.23 -9.65
CA SER A 3 -6.02 -21.23 -8.96
C SER A 3 -5.99 -19.93 -9.77
N ILE A 4 -7.10 -19.65 -10.43
CA ILE A 4 -7.54 -18.30 -10.78
C ILE A 4 -7.21 -17.40 -9.60
N LEU A 5 -6.19 -16.55 -9.73
CA LEU A 5 -5.86 -15.61 -8.67
C LEU A 5 -7.13 -14.80 -8.36
N PRO A 6 -7.51 -14.60 -7.10
CA PRO A 6 -8.41 -13.51 -6.75
C PRO A 6 -7.59 -12.23 -6.92
N GLU A 7 -7.48 -11.72 -8.16
CA GLU A 7 -6.51 -10.70 -8.63
C GLU A 7 -6.46 -9.38 -7.83
N GLY A 8 -7.25 -9.24 -6.76
CA GLY A 8 -7.15 -8.11 -5.83
C GLY A 8 -7.50 -8.41 -4.38
N GLU A 9 -7.47 -9.66 -3.89
CA GLU A 9 -7.73 -9.91 -2.45
C GLU A 9 -6.59 -9.38 -1.58
N GLN A 10 -5.35 -9.71 -1.93
CA GLN A 10 -4.14 -9.19 -1.29
C GLN A 10 -4.05 -7.66 -1.41
N LEU A 11 -4.32 -7.11 -2.60
CA LEU A 11 -4.37 -5.66 -2.81
C LEU A 11 -5.41 -4.99 -1.90
N ARG A 12 -6.64 -5.52 -1.83
CA ARG A 12 -7.69 -4.96 -0.94
C ARG A 12 -7.33 -5.06 0.53
N ARG A 13 -6.72 -6.17 0.96
CA ARG A 13 -6.22 -6.34 2.33
C ARG A 13 -5.15 -5.30 2.66
N ALA A 14 -4.22 -5.06 1.74
CA ALA A 14 -3.19 -4.04 1.88
C ALA A 14 -3.78 -2.62 1.95
N VAL A 15 -4.70 -2.24 1.06
CA VAL A 15 -5.39 -0.93 1.10
C VAL A 15 -6.06 -0.71 2.45
N LYS A 16 -6.78 -1.73 2.95
CA LYS A 16 -7.46 -1.66 4.24
C LYS A 16 -6.46 -1.48 5.38
N TRP A 17 -5.38 -2.26 5.39
CA TRP A 17 -4.34 -2.16 6.41
C TRP A 17 -3.65 -0.79 6.40
N ILE A 18 -3.28 -0.27 5.22
CA ILE A 18 -2.67 1.07 5.08
C ILE A 18 -3.61 2.15 5.62
N SER A 19 -4.92 2.02 5.37
CA SER A 19 -5.92 2.98 5.86
C SER A 19 -6.06 2.94 7.38
N ASP A 20 -6.03 1.75 7.97
CA ASP A 20 -6.06 1.54 9.43
C ASP A 20 -4.80 2.12 10.08
N GLU A 21 -3.65 1.84 9.49
CA GLU A 21 -2.35 2.30 9.98
C GLU A 21 -2.20 3.82 9.87
N ARG A 22 -2.86 4.44 8.89
CA ARG A 22 -2.92 5.90 8.77
C ARG A 22 -3.84 6.53 9.84
N LEU A 23 -4.86 5.81 10.31
CA LEU A 23 -5.72 6.28 11.41
C LEU A 23 -4.98 6.21 12.74
N ASP A 24 -4.22 5.13 12.96
CA ASP A 24 -3.41 4.96 14.17
C ASP A 24 -2.18 5.89 14.16
N ASN A 25 -1.55 6.03 13.00
CA ASN A 25 -0.33 6.80 12.80
C ASN A 25 -0.52 7.89 11.72
N PRO A 26 -1.15 9.04 12.07
CA PRO A 26 -1.39 10.12 11.11
C PRO A 26 -0.10 10.79 10.60
N GLY A 27 1.04 10.58 11.25
CA GLY A 27 2.36 11.05 10.81
C GLY A 27 3.15 10.04 9.97
N ALA A 28 2.65 8.82 9.75
CA ALA A 28 3.36 7.81 8.97
C ALA A 28 3.33 8.13 7.47
N SER A 29 4.50 8.05 6.83
CA SER A 29 4.62 8.24 5.38
C SER A 29 3.94 7.10 4.63
N LEU A 30 3.10 7.44 3.65
CA LEU A 30 2.41 6.46 2.80
C LEU A 30 3.37 5.49 2.11
N SER A 31 4.50 5.97 1.57
CA SER A 31 5.52 5.08 0.97
C SER A 31 6.02 4.02 1.95
N LYS A 32 6.13 4.35 3.24
CA LYS A 32 6.55 3.40 4.29
C LYS A 32 5.47 2.35 4.54
N LEU A 33 4.22 2.78 4.65
CA LEU A 33 3.07 1.87 4.79
C LEU A 33 2.91 0.96 3.57
N ILE A 34 3.11 1.46 2.36
CA ILE A 34 3.01 0.67 1.14
C ILE A 34 4.13 -0.37 1.07
N GLY A 35 5.37 0.00 1.43
CA GLY A 35 6.48 -0.95 1.52
C GLY A 35 6.22 -2.07 2.53
N GLU A 36 5.74 -1.72 3.72
CA GLU A 36 5.34 -2.68 4.75
C GLU A 36 4.20 -3.59 4.28
N ALA A 37 3.18 -3.02 3.61
CA ALA A 37 2.08 -3.80 3.06
C ALA A 37 2.55 -4.74 1.96
N CYS A 38 3.50 -4.32 1.12
CA CYS A 38 4.07 -5.13 0.06
C CYS A 38 4.75 -6.38 0.60
N LEU A 39 5.57 -6.22 1.64
CA LEU A 39 6.23 -7.32 2.34
C LEU A 39 5.24 -8.21 3.11
N LYS A 40 4.21 -7.61 3.72
CA LYS A 40 3.24 -8.32 4.58
C LYS A 40 2.22 -9.14 3.79
N PHE A 41 1.83 -8.66 2.62
CA PHE A 41 0.78 -9.26 1.78
C PHE A 41 1.33 -9.92 0.51
N ASP A 42 2.66 -10.04 0.37
CA ASP A 42 3.34 -10.56 -0.83
C ASP A 42 2.80 -9.90 -2.11
N LEU A 43 2.76 -8.56 -2.10
CA LEU A 43 2.26 -7.83 -3.27
C LEU A 43 3.32 -7.81 -4.37
N PRO A 44 2.92 -8.04 -5.63
CA PRO A 44 3.81 -7.80 -6.74
C PRO A 44 4.11 -6.30 -6.89
N PRO A 45 5.24 -5.93 -7.52
CA PRO A 45 5.63 -4.53 -7.73
C PRO A 45 4.54 -3.74 -8.48
N LYS A 46 3.76 -4.40 -9.34
CA LYS A 46 2.62 -3.79 -10.05
C LYS A 46 1.52 -3.28 -9.09
N ASP A 47 1.24 -4.03 -8.03
CA ASP A 47 0.26 -3.65 -7.02
C ASP A 47 0.81 -2.57 -6.07
N ALA A 48 2.09 -2.66 -5.70
CA ALA A 48 2.76 -1.65 -4.89
C ALA A 48 2.75 -0.26 -5.58
N GLU A 49 3.05 -0.23 -6.88
CA GLU A 49 2.94 0.97 -7.72
C GLU A 49 1.50 1.51 -7.71
N PHE A 50 0.50 0.64 -7.89
CA PHE A 50 -0.91 1.06 -7.84
C PHE A 50 -1.27 1.70 -6.49
N LEU A 51 -0.86 1.10 -5.37
CA LEU A 51 -1.08 1.66 -4.04
C LEU A 51 -0.41 3.03 -3.91
N MET A 52 0.85 3.13 -4.35
CA MET A 52 1.62 4.37 -4.29
C MET A 52 0.98 5.49 -5.10
N HIS A 53 0.52 5.22 -6.32
CA HIS A 53 -0.21 6.19 -7.13
C HIS A 53 -1.56 6.55 -6.49
N PHE A 54 -2.36 5.56 -6.10
CA PHE A 54 -3.70 5.75 -5.52
C PHE A 54 -3.69 6.63 -4.27
N PHE A 55 -2.68 6.45 -3.40
CA PHE A 55 -2.58 7.21 -2.17
C PHE A 55 -1.77 8.50 -2.30
N THR A 56 -0.75 8.56 -3.16
CA THR A 56 0.03 9.78 -3.44
C THR A 56 -0.83 10.83 -4.12
N GLU A 57 -1.67 10.45 -5.09
CA GLU A 57 -2.59 11.39 -5.75
C GLU A 57 -3.60 12.02 -4.77
N LYS A 58 -3.88 11.34 -3.64
CA LYS A 58 -4.82 11.81 -2.61
C LYS A 58 -4.14 12.51 -1.43
N GLY A 59 -2.81 12.50 -1.36
CA GLY A 59 -2.04 12.91 -0.19
C GLY A 59 -0.76 13.63 -0.58
N GLY A 60 -0.87 14.70 -1.37
CA GLY A 60 0.25 15.58 -1.61
C GLY A 60 0.77 16.15 -0.29
N LYS A 61 2.00 15.77 0.09
CA LYS A 61 3.17 16.65 0.32
C LYS A 61 4.37 15.81 0.79
N GLU A 62 5.42 15.94 -0.02
CA GLU A 62 6.85 15.77 0.21
C GLU A 62 7.33 15.49 1.64
N SER A 63 8.22 14.50 1.77
CA SER A 63 9.38 14.56 2.67
C SER A 63 10.46 13.68 2.06
N GLU A 64 11.23 14.31 1.19
CA GLU A 64 12.64 14.03 0.97
C GLU A 64 13.36 14.04 2.33
N GLU A 65 14.19 13.02 2.60
CA GLU A 65 15.52 13.12 3.22
C GLU A 65 16.00 11.72 3.63
N LYS A 66 16.92 11.14 2.85
CA LYS A 66 18.31 10.94 3.27
C LYS A 66 19.18 10.41 2.14
#